data_AF-A0A160HVY9-F1
#
_entry.id   AF-A0A160HVY9-F1
#
_cell.length_a   1.000
_cell.length_b   1.000
_cell.length_c   1.000
_cell.angle_alpha   90.00
_cell.angle_beta   90.00
_cell.angle_gamma   90.00
#
_symmetry.space_group_name_H-M   'P 1'
#
loop_
_entity.id
_entity.type
_entity.pdbx_description
1 polymer ?
#
loop_
_entity_poly.entity_id
_entity_poly.type
_entity_poly.pdbx_seq_one_letter_code
_entity_poly.pdbx_strand_id
1 'polypeptide(L)'
;MDVRILKTQHGRIIRLASALGGTAAIMKTSDDAIRAREVMRALNTALTEHLAIEDGELYPVLMRSQDHSVRDLAQHYVEDMGALSGVWAHYFEEWSQARILTDRERFAAVTKGLIGALAHRVAREEDTLYPTMEAADALAVVPKRDGRPTS
;
A
#
# COMPACT_ATOMS: atom_id res chain seq x y z
N MET A 1 5.93 15.42 6.48
CA MET A 1 4.89 14.65 5.78
C MET A 1 3.66 14.60 6.65
N ASP A 2 2.46 14.78 6.08
CA ASP A 2 1.21 14.60 6.82
C ASP A 2 0.63 13.20 6.54
N VAL A 3 0.78 12.28 7.50
CA VAL A 3 0.28 10.89 7.41
C VAL A 3 -1.23 10.81 7.18
N ARG A 4 -1.99 11.88 7.45
CA ARG A 4 -3.44 11.93 7.17
C ARG A 4 -3.73 11.85 5.67
N ILE A 5 -2.81 12.33 4.83
CA ILE A 5 -2.93 12.22 3.37
C ILE A 5 -2.82 10.75 2.95
N LEU A 6 -1.82 10.03 3.47
CA LEU A 6 -1.63 8.61 3.18
C LEU A 6 -2.81 7.76 3.69
N LYS A 7 -3.30 8.01 4.91
CA LYS A 7 -4.53 7.36 5.43
C LYS A 7 -5.76 7.62 4.57
N THR A 8 -5.88 8.82 4.00
CA THR A 8 -6.97 9.14 3.06
C THR A 8 -6.82 8.35 1.75
N GLN A 9 -5.59 8.22 1.23
CA GLN A 9 -5.28 7.39 0.07
C GLN A 9 -5.55 5.91 0.33
N HIS A 10 -5.16 5.38 1.49
CA HIS A 10 -5.50 4.02 1.93
C HIS A 10 -7.00 3.78 1.89
N GLY A 11 -7.80 4.69 2.45
CA GLY A 11 -9.25 4.59 2.39
C GLY A 11 -9.78 4.49 0.95
N ARG A 12 -9.21 5.22 0.00
CA ARG A 12 -9.56 5.12 -1.43
C ARG A 12 -9.13 3.78 -2.03
N ILE A 13 -7.91 3.33 -1.75
CA ILE A 13 -7.35 2.05 -2.22
C ILE A 13 -8.21 0.88 -1.74
N ILE A 14 -8.52 0.82 -0.45
CA ILE A 14 -9.33 -0.25 0.15
C ILE A 14 -10.75 -0.29 -0.41
N ARG A 15 -11.38 0.87 -0.65
CA ARG A 15 -12.70 0.91 -1.29
C ARG A 15 -12.68 0.34 -2.70
N LEU A 16 -11.69 0.73 -3.51
CA LEU A 16 -11.53 0.23 -4.88
C LEU A 16 -11.19 -1.26 -4.90
N ALA A 17 -10.31 -1.70 -4.01
CA ALA A 17 -9.94 -3.11 -3.82
C ALA A 17 -11.16 -3.96 -3.44
N SER A 18 -11.98 -3.48 -2.51
CA SER A 18 -13.22 -4.14 -2.10
C SER A 18 -14.24 -4.19 -3.23
N ALA A 19 -14.40 -3.10 -4.00
CA ALA A 19 -15.27 -3.06 -5.17
C ALA A 19 -14.83 -4.06 -6.26
N LEU A 20 -13.52 -4.18 -6.49
CA LEU A 20 -12.95 -5.14 -7.44
C LEU A 20 -13.22 -6.58 -6.98
N GLY A 21 -12.93 -6.90 -5.71
CA GLY A 21 -13.19 -8.22 -5.14
C GLY A 21 -14.68 -8.60 -5.19
N GLY A 22 -15.57 -7.65 -4.86
CA GLY A 22 -17.01 -7.85 -4.96
C GLY A 22 -17.48 -8.10 -6.39
N THR A 23 -17.00 -7.30 -7.35
CA THR A 23 -17.32 -7.47 -8.78
C THR A 23 -16.85 -8.83 -9.29
N ALA A 24 -15.61 -9.20 -8.97
CA ALA A 24 -15.01 -10.47 -9.39
C ALA A 24 -15.78 -11.68 -8.84
N ALA A 25 -16.27 -11.60 -7.60
CA ALA A 25 -16.97 -12.70 -6.94
C ALA A 25 -18.35 -13.05 -7.55
N ILE A 26 -19.03 -12.08 -8.19
CA ILE A 26 -20.41 -12.27 -8.70
C ILE A 26 -20.54 -12.11 -10.22
N MET A 27 -19.42 -11.92 -10.93
CA MET A 27 -19.40 -11.62 -12.36
C MET A 27 -20.06 -12.70 -13.22
N LYS A 28 -20.92 -12.28 -14.16
CA LYS A 28 -21.62 -13.16 -15.11
C LYS A 28 -21.63 -12.68 -16.56
N THR A 29 -21.36 -11.41 -16.80
CA THR A 29 -21.60 -10.75 -18.09
C THR A 29 -20.35 -10.05 -18.64
N SER A 30 -20.42 -9.62 -19.91
CA SER A 30 -19.39 -8.76 -20.49
C SER A 30 -19.29 -7.40 -19.78
N ASP A 31 -20.43 -6.83 -19.38
CA ASP A 31 -20.49 -5.56 -18.65
C ASP A 31 -19.79 -5.65 -17.29
N ASP A 32 -19.88 -6.80 -16.61
CA ASP A 32 -19.13 -7.06 -15.37
C ASP A 32 -17.61 -7.05 -15.61
N ALA A 33 -17.16 -7.62 -16.72
CA ALA A 33 -15.74 -7.62 -17.09
C ALA A 33 -15.24 -6.21 -17.46
N ILE A 34 -16.08 -5.39 -18.10
CA ILE A 34 -15.80 -3.96 -18.34
C ILE A 34 -15.63 -3.23 -17.01
N ARG A 35 -16.63 -3.36 -16.11
CA ARG A 35 -16.60 -2.75 -14.78
C ARG A 35 -15.37 -3.19 -13.99
N ALA A 36 -15.02 -4.47 -14.00
CA ALA A 36 -13.81 -4.96 -13.33
C ALA A 36 -12.55 -4.26 -13.86
N ARG A 37 -12.40 -4.08 -15.17
CA ARG A 37 -11.25 -3.36 -15.75
C ARG A 37 -11.25 -1.87 -15.43
N GLU A 38 -12.42 -1.23 -15.36
CA GLU A 38 -12.52 0.16 -14.94
C GLU A 38 -12.06 0.33 -13.49
N VAL A 39 -12.50 -0.54 -12.58
CA VAL A 39 -12.07 -0.53 -11.19
C VAL A 39 -10.57 -0.84 -11.08
N MET A 40 -10.05 -1.80 -11.86
CA MET A 40 -8.60 -2.08 -11.91
C MET A 40 -7.80 -0.85 -12.34
N ARG A 41 -8.25 -0.09 -13.35
CA ARG A 41 -7.59 1.15 -13.78
C ARG A 41 -7.60 2.20 -12.68
N ALA A 42 -8.74 2.41 -12.04
CA ALA A 42 -8.87 3.36 -10.94
C ALA A 42 -7.98 2.97 -9.74
N LEU A 43 -7.90 1.67 -9.42
CA LEU A 43 -7.03 1.16 -8.36
C LEU A 43 -5.56 1.31 -8.74
N ASN A 44 -5.19 1.04 -9.99
CA ASN A 44 -3.82 1.23 -10.48
C ASN A 44 -3.37 2.69 -10.31
N THR A 45 -4.19 3.65 -10.74
CA THR A 45 -3.90 5.08 -10.54
C THR A 45 -3.74 5.42 -9.05
N ALA A 46 -4.65 4.95 -8.20
CA ALA A 46 -4.58 5.22 -6.76
C ALA A 46 -3.31 4.64 -6.11
N LEU A 47 -2.91 3.42 -6.51
CA LEU A 47 -1.67 2.78 -6.03
C LEU A 47 -0.43 3.53 -6.51
N THR A 48 -0.35 3.92 -7.78
CA THR A 48 0.78 4.68 -8.32
C THR A 48 0.93 6.03 -7.62
N GLU A 49 -0.17 6.77 -7.43
CA GLU A 49 -0.18 8.05 -6.73
C GLU A 49 0.29 7.91 -5.27
N HIS A 50 -0.14 6.85 -4.59
CA HIS A 50 0.22 6.58 -3.22
C HIS A 50 1.70 6.19 -3.08
N LEU A 51 2.16 5.24 -3.89
CA LEU A 51 3.55 4.78 -3.92
C LEU A 51 4.54 5.90 -4.21
N ALA A 52 4.21 6.81 -5.14
CA ALA A 52 5.08 7.95 -5.45
C ALA A 52 5.37 8.82 -4.23
N ILE A 53 4.40 8.95 -3.32
CA ILE A 53 4.57 9.70 -2.07
C ILE A 53 5.41 8.90 -1.07
N GLU A 54 5.16 7.60 -0.94
CA GLU A 54 5.92 6.75 -0.03
C GLU A 54 7.41 6.66 -0.42
N ASP A 55 7.68 6.43 -1.70
CA ASP A 55 9.04 6.33 -2.27
C ASP A 55 9.78 7.67 -2.25
N GLY A 56 9.07 8.76 -2.55
CA GLY A 56 9.66 10.09 -2.66
C GLY A 56 9.88 10.78 -1.32
N GLU A 57 9.07 10.46 -0.31
CA GLU A 57 9.03 11.22 0.94
C GLU A 57 9.09 10.35 2.19
N LEU A 58 8.19 9.37 2.34
CA LEU A 58 8.08 8.58 3.58
C LEU A 58 9.33 7.74 3.85
N TYR A 59 9.67 6.83 2.93
CA TYR A 59 10.80 5.94 3.11
C TYR A 59 12.12 6.69 3.23
N PRO A 60 12.43 7.72 2.41
CA PRO A 60 13.64 8.51 2.59
C PRO A 60 13.78 9.15 3.97
N VAL A 61 12.68 9.61 4.58
CA VAL A 61 12.70 10.17 5.94
C VAL A 61 13.06 9.08 6.96
N LEU A 62 12.38 7.93 6.92
CA LEU A 62 12.62 6.82 7.83
C LEU A 62 14.04 6.26 7.72
N MET A 63 14.57 6.18 6.49
CA MET A 63 15.93 5.72 6.22
C MET A 63 17.03 6.61 6.80
N ARG A 64 16.73 7.89 7.07
CA ARG A 64 17.66 8.83 7.72
C ARG A 64 17.54 8.85 9.25
N SER A 65 16.64 8.05 9.83
CA SER A 65 16.51 7.95 11.28
C SER A 65 17.84 7.54 11.93
N GLN A 66 18.14 8.09 13.10
CA GLN A 66 19.30 7.68 13.90
C GLN A 66 19.08 6.29 14.52
N ASP A 67 17.83 5.88 14.70
CA ASP A 67 17.46 4.57 15.23
C ASP A 67 17.61 3.48 14.16
N HIS A 68 18.42 2.48 14.45
CA HIS A 68 18.65 1.34 13.56
C HIS A 68 17.38 0.53 13.33
N SER A 69 16.52 0.32 14.34
CA SER A 69 15.31 -0.49 14.15
C SER A 69 14.31 0.20 13.24
N VAL A 70 14.29 1.53 13.22
CA VAL A 70 13.42 2.31 12.32
C VAL A 70 13.89 2.16 10.87
N ARG A 71 15.20 2.22 10.61
CA ARG A 71 15.75 2.03 9.27
C ARG A 71 15.51 0.60 8.75
N ASP A 72 15.73 -0.40 9.60
CA ASP A 72 15.50 -1.81 9.27
C ASP A 72 14.03 -2.09 8.96
N LEU A 73 13.11 -1.55 9.77
CA LEU A 73 11.68 -1.60 9.51
C LEU A 73 11.34 -0.97 8.16
N ALA A 74 11.84 0.24 7.88
CA ALA A 74 11.58 0.91 6.61
C ALA A 74 12.08 0.10 5.41
N GLN A 75 13.25 -0.55 5.52
CA GLN A 75 13.81 -1.39 4.46
C GLN A 75 12.91 -2.59 4.17
N HIS A 76 12.41 -3.24 5.21
CA HIS A 76 11.48 -4.35 5.07
C HIS A 76 10.19 -3.93 4.34
N TYR A 77 9.64 -2.74 4.64
CA TYR A 77 8.42 -2.26 3.98
C TYR A 77 8.66 -1.88 2.50
N VAL A 78 9.83 -1.33 2.15
CA VAL A 78 10.22 -1.06 0.76
C VAL A 78 10.27 -2.36 -0.05
N GLU A 79 10.90 -3.40 0.50
CA GLU A 79 11.03 -4.70 -0.17
C GLU A 79 9.68 -5.39 -0.35
N ASP A 80 8.88 -5.44 0.72
CA ASP A 80 7.51 -5.97 0.68
C ASP A 80 6.68 -5.24 -0.37
N MET A 81 6.88 -3.91 -0.53
CA MET A 81 6.20 -3.16 -1.56
C MET A 81 6.61 -3.42 -2.98
N GLY A 82 7.92 -3.53 -3.21
CA GLY A 82 8.44 -3.89 -4.51
C GLY A 82 7.82 -5.21 -4.99
N ALA A 83 7.74 -6.20 -4.08
CA ALA A 83 7.11 -7.48 -4.37
C ALA A 83 5.62 -7.35 -4.71
N LEU A 84 4.83 -6.66 -3.87
CA LEU A 84 3.39 -6.50 -4.12
C LEU A 84 3.09 -5.70 -5.40
N SER A 85 3.85 -4.64 -5.64
CA SER A 85 3.72 -3.79 -6.84
C SER A 85 4.02 -4.57 -8.11
N GLY A 86 5.05 -5.43 -8.08
CA GLY A 86 5.36 -6.35 -9.18
C GLY A 86 4.23 -7.35 -9.46
N VAL A 87 3.67 -7.96 -8.40
CA VAL A 87 2.52 -8.87 -8.52
C VAL A 87 1.30 -8.15 -9.09
N TRP A 88 1.01 -6.92 -8.62
CA TRP A 88 -0.08 -6.11 -9.14
C TRP A 88 0.11 -5.74 -10.61
N ALA A 89 1.32 -5.32 -11.02
CA ALA A 89 1.62 -4.99 -12.41
C ALA A 89 1.40 -6.19 -13.33
N HIS A 90 1.92 -7.36 -12.96
CA HIS A 90 1.70 -8.60 -13.71
C HIS A 90 0.20 -8.94 -13.80
N TYR A 91 -0.52 -8.89 -12.69
CA TYR A 91 -1.97 -9.10 -12.66
C TYR A 91 -2.73 -8.11 -13.55
N PHE A 92 -2.34 -6.83 -13.55
CA PHE A 92 -3.00 -5.79 -14.32
C PHE A 92 -2.85 -6.00 -15.84
N GLU A 93 -1.67 -6.46 -16.27
CA GLU A 93 -1.36 -6.82 -17.66
C GLU A 93 -2.02 -8.13 -18.07
N GLU A 94 -1.97 -9.14 -17.20
CA GLU A 94 -2.50 -10.47 -17.46
C GLU A 94 -4.00 -10.45 -17.77
N TRP A 95 -4.77 -9.73 -16.95
CA TRP A 95 -6.23 -9.76 -16.96
C TRP A 95 -6.81 -8.67 -17.85
N SER A 96 -6.88 -8.94 -19.16
CA SER A 96 -7.68 -8.15 -20.10
C SER A 96 -9.18 -8.40 -19.93
N GLN A 97 -10.03 -7.50 -20.44
CA GLN A 97 -11.50 -7.71 -20.41
C GLN A 97 -11.90 -9.06 -21.04
N ALA A 98 -11.30 -9.41 -22.18
CA ALA A 98 -11.55 -10.68 -22.86
C ALA A 98 -11.15 -11.87 -21.97
N ARG A 99 -9.97 -11.81 -21.34
CA ARG A 99 -9.48 -12.90 -20.48
C ARG A 99 -10.31 -13.06 -19.21
N ILE A 100 -10.70 -11.95 -18.60
CA ILE A 100 -11.62 -11.93 -17.45
C ILE A 100 -12.92 -12.65 -17.81
N LEU A 101 -13.46 -12.39 -19.01
CA LEU A 101 -14.72 -13.00 -19.45
C LEU A 101 -14.60 -14.51 -19.68
N THR A 102 -13.46 -14.98 -20.18
CA THR A 102 -13.21 -16.40 -20.49
C THR A 102 -12.80 -17.22 -19.27
N ASP A 103 -12.14 -16.62 -18.27
CA ASP A 103 -11.59 -17.34 -17.11
C ASP A 103 -11.96 -16.65 -15.79
N ARG A 104 -13.28 -16.58 -15.56
CA ARG A 104 -13.90 -15.81 -14.47
C ARG A 104 -13.55 -16.37 -13.09
N GLU A 105 -13.55 -17.69 -12.96
CA GLU A 105 -13.30 -18.36 -11.68
C GLU A 105 -11.86 -18.14 -11.23
N ARG A 106 -10.89 -18.28 -12.14
CA ARG A 106 -9.49 -18.00 -11.83
C ARG A 106 -9.28 -16.51 -11.56
N PHE A 107 -9.89 -15.62 -12.34
CA PHE A 107 -9.85 -14.18 -12.06
C PHE A 107 -10.33 -13.89 -10.64
N ALA A 108 -11.48 -14.43 -10.24
CA ALA A 108 -12.04 -14.21 -8.90
C ALA A 108 -11.13 -14.74 -7.79
N ALA A 109 -10.55 -15.94 -7.96
CA ALA A 109 -9.64 -16.54 -6.99
C ALA A 109 -8.35 -15.71 -6.81
N VAL A 110 -7.71 -15.32 -7.92
CA VAL A 110 -6.49 -14.50 -7.90
C VAL A 110 -6.78 -13.11 -7.33
N THR A 111 -7.88 -12.47 -7.76
CA THR A 111 -8.34 -11.17 -7.25
C THR A 111 -8.48 -11.22 -5.73
N LYS A 112 -9.16 -12.24 -5.19
CA LYS A 112 -9.37 -12.38 -3.74
C LYS A 112 -8.04 -12.43 -2.97
N GLY A 113 -7.08 -13.20 -3.45
CA GLY A 113 -5.75 -13.30 -2.82
C GLY A 113 -5.03 -11.95 -2.84
N LEU A 114 -5.00 -11.29 -3.99
CA LEU A 114 -4.30 -10.02 -4.17
C LEU A 114 -4.91 -8.88 -3.34
N ILE A 115 -6.24 -8.77 -3.30
CA ILE A 115 -6.91 -7.78 -2.47
C ILE A 115 -6.70 -8.04 -0.97
N GLY A 116 -6.65 -9.30 -0.55
CA GLY A 116 -6.30 -9.67 0.82
C GLY A 116 -4.88 -9.23 1.20
N ALA A 117 -3.91 -9.47 0.31
CA ALA A 117 -2.53 -9.04 0.52
C ALA A 117 -2.40 -7.50 0.63
N LEU A 118 -3.10 -6.77 -0.25
CA LEU A 118 -3.13 -5.31 -0.21
C LEU A 118 -3.76 -4.77 1.07
N ALA A 119 -4.87 -5.35 1.53
CA ALA A 119 -5.53 -4.95 2.77
C ALA A 119 -4.65 -5.21 4.00
N HIS A 120 -3.99 -6.37 4.05
CA HIS A 120 -3.04 -6.69 5.11
C HIS A 120 -1.87 -5.71 5.17
N ARG A 121 -1.34 -5.29 4.01
CA ARG A 121 -0.29 -4.28 3.96
C ARG A 121 -0.76 -2.94 4.55
N VAL A 122 -1.88 -2.41 4.05
CA VAL A 122 -2.43 -1.12 4.53
C VAL A 122 -2.61 -1.14 6.05
N ALA A 123 -3.14 -2.23 6.60
CA ALA A 123 -3.28 -2.39 8.05
C ALA A 123 -1.92 -2.34 8.77
N ARG A 124 -0.91 -3.06 8.27
CA ARG A 124 0.45 -3.04 8.84
C ARG A 124 1.10 -1.67 8.80
N GLU A 125 0.80 -0.84 7.82
CA GLU A 125 1.34 0.52 7.77
C GLU A 125 0.71 1.43 8.80
N GLU A 126 -0.62 1.37 8.91
CA GLU A 126 -1.36 2.18 9.86
C GLU A 126 -1.10 1.76 11.31
N ASP A 127 -0.94 0.46 11.56
CA ASP A 127 -0.78 -0.10 12.91
C ASP A 127 0.67 -0.14 13.37
N THR A 128 1.65 -0.14 12.45
CA THR A 128 3.07 -0.32 12.80
C THR A 128 3.97 0.77 12.23
N LEU A 129 3.96 0.99 10.91
CA LEU A 129 4.91 1.89 10.26
C LEU A 129 4.71 3.36 10.68
N TYR A 130 3.48 3.87 10.61
CA TYR A 130 3.18 5.26 10.94
C TYR A 130 3.39 5.56 12.43
N PRO A 131 2.92 4.72 13.39
CA PRO A 131 3.23 4.93 14.81
C PRO A 131 4.73 4.92 15.11
N THR A 132 5.49 4.04 14.44
CA THR A 132 6.95 3.98 14.61
C THR A 132 7.62 5.26 14.11
N MET A 133 7.16 5.80 12.97
CA MET A 133 7.63 7.08 12.45
C MET A 133 7.36 8.22 13.44
N GLU A 134 6.11 8.35 13.91
CA GLU A 134 5.70 9.42 14.82
C GLU A 134 6.49 9.37 16.14
N ALA A 135 6.75 8.16 16.66
CA ALA A 135 7.57 7.97 17.85
C ALA A 135 9.05 8.38 17.61
N ALA A 136 9.62 8.02 16.46
CA ALA A 136 10.98 8.40 16.10
C ALA A 136 11.14 9.92 15.93
N ASP A 137 10.15 10.57 15.29
CA ASP A 137 10.11 12.03 15.13
C ASP A 137 10.00 12.73 16.50
N ALA A 138 9.15 12.23 17.41
CA ALA A 138 9.01 12.79 18.75
C ALA A 138 10.32 12.70 19.56
N LEU A 139 11.05 11.59 19.44
CA LEU A 139 12.35 11.40 20.10
C LEU A 139 13.45 12.30 19.52
N ALA A 140 13.39 12.64 18.23
CA ALA A 140 14.32 13.56 17.59
C ALA A 140 14.11 15.03 18.02
N VAL A 141 12.89 15.39 18.43
CA VAL A 141 12.53 16.76 18.86
C VAL A 141 12.90 17.03 20.33
N VAL A 142 13.10 16.00 21.17
CA VAL A 142 13.57 16.19 22.54
C VAL A 142 15.05 16.57 22.52
N PRO A 143 15.44 17.81 22.90
CA PRO A 143 16.84 18.15 22.97
C PRO A 143 17.49 17.27 24.03
N LYS A 144 18.57 16.59 23.65
CA LYS A 144 19.45 15.90 24.58
C LYS A 144 19.85 16.92 25.64
N ARG A 145 19.29 16.80 26.85
CA ARG A 145 19.74 17.62 27.98
C ARG A 145 21.24 17.34 28.12
N ASP A 146 22.06 18.31 27.76
CA ASP A 146 23.49 18.28 27.99
C ASP A 146 23.71 18.13 29.49
N GLY A 147 24.01 16.90 29.88
CA GLY A 147 24.38 16.55 31.24
C GLY A 147 25.82 16.95 31.50
N ARG A 148 26.07 18.24 31.74
CA ARG A 148 27.04 18.81 32.70
C ARG A 148 27.09 20.34 32.57
N PRO A 149 27.52 21.13 33.59
CA PRO A 149 28.46 20.83 34.69
C PRO A 149 27.84 21.12 36.08
N THR A 150 28.38 20.72 37.24
CA THR A 150 29.60 21.14 37.97
C THR A 150 29.83 20.10 39.09
N SER A 151 31.02 19.71 39.55
CA SER A 151 32.18 20.47 40.02
C SER A 151 33.43 19.59 39.99
#